data_AF-A0A7C5JYG1-F1
#
_entry.id   AF-A0A7C5JYG1-F1
#
_cell.length_a   1.000
_cell.length_b   1.000
_cell.length_c   1.000
_cell.angle_alpha   90.00
_cell.angle_beta   90.00
_cell.angle_gamma   90.00
#
_symmetry.space_group_name_H-M   'P 1'
#
loop_
_entity.id
_entity.type
_entity.pdbx_description
1 polymer ?
#
loop_
_entity_poly.entity_id
_entity_poly.type
_entity_poly.pdbx_seq_one_letter_code
_entity_poly.pdbx_strand_id
1 'polypeptide(L)' 'MAAKNKKTPKKIDILELSDAERTRIIKQIKQRLQKSMNEAKLWRTLLQYEELKINGQVVFSSNNPLEGLSVSLGH' A
#
# COMPACT_ATOMS: atom_id res chain seq x y z
N MET A 1 21.49 -11.39 -20.28
CA MET A 1 21.37 -12.02 -18.96
C MET A 1 21.52 -10.93 -17.91
N ALA A 2 20.45 -10.49 -17.25
CA ALA A 2 20.52 -9.49 -16.18
C ALA A 2 20.11 -10.16 -14.87
N ALA A 3 21.09 -10.42 -14.00
CA ALA A 3 20.85 -10.95 -12.67
C ALA A 3 20.06 -9.91 -11.86
N LYS A 4 18.75 -10.15 -11.68
CA LYS A 4 17.93 -9.43 -10.70
C LYS A 4 18.52 -9.73 -9.32
N ASN A 5 19.26 -8.77 -8.78
CA ASN A 5 19.80 -8.82 -7.43
C ASN A 5 18.63 -8.83 -6.42
N LYS A 6 18.10 -10.03 -6.13
CA LYS A 6 17.06 -10.24 -5.13
C LYS A 6 17.69 -9.98 -3.76
N LYS A 7 17.56 -8.76 -3.26
CA LYS A 7 17.85 -8.46 -1.85
C LYS A 7 16.98 -9.38 -1.00
N THR A 8 17.62 -10.35 -0.34
CA THR A 8 16.93 -11.23 0.60
C THR A 8 16.37 -10.36 1.72
N PRO A 9 15.08 -10.52 2.09
CA PRO A 9 14.52 -9.79 3.20
C PRO A 9 15.30 -10.17 4.46
N LYS A 10 16.02 -9.20 5.06
CA LYS A 10 16.70 -9.43 6.34
C LYS A 10 15.65 -9.85 7.36
N LYS A 11 15.81 -11.06 7.89
CA LYS A 11 14.98 -11.59 8.96
C LYS A 11 15.39 -10.83 10.23
N ILE A 12 14.52 -9.92 10.68
CA ILE A 12 14.75 -9.15 11.91
C ILE A 12 14.18 -10.00 13.04
N ASP A 13 15.03 -10.41 13.99
CA ASP A 13 14.54 -11.01 15.22
C ASP A 13 14.03 -9.91 16.15
N ILE A 14 12.72 -9.82 16.29
CA ILE A 14 12.06 -8.78 17.09
C ILE A 14 12.32 -9.00 18.59
N LEU A 15 12.75 -10.20 19.00
CA LEU A 15 13.10 -10.56 20.38
C LEU A 15 14.46 -10.03 20.82
N GLU A 16 15.38 -9.82 19.89
CA GLU A 16 16.73 -9.33 20.17
C GLU A 16 16.86 -7.81 20.10
N LEU A 17 15.78 -7.10 19.73
CA LEU A 17 15.77 -5.64 19.62
C LEU A 17 15.55 -4.95 20.95
N SER A 18 16.13 -3.77 21.10
CA SER A 18 15.76 -2.83 22.16
C SER A 18 14.28 -2.46 22.07
N ASP A 19 13.66 -2.16 23.20
CA ASP A 19 12.23 -1.87 23.30
C ASP A 19 11.79 -0.70 22.38
N ALA A 20 12.65 0.32 22.27
CA ALA A 20 12.45 1.45 21.37
C ALA A 20 12.46 1.04 19.88
N GLU A 21 13.38 0.16 19.47
CA GLU A 21 13.48 -0.33 18.09
C GLU A 21 12.32 -1.26 17.75
N ARG A 22 11.97 -2.15 18.67
CA ARG A 22 10.79 -3.03 18.56
C ARG A 22 9.52 -2.20 18.36
N THR A 23 9.30 -1.19 19.20
CA THR A 23 8.12 -0.32 19.11
C THR A 23 8.06 0.41 17.77
N ARG A 24 9.19 0.94 17.30
CA ARG A 24 9.29 1.60 15.99
C ARG A 24 8.93 0.64 14.84
N ILE A 25 9.47 -0.57 14.87
CA ILE A 25 9.24 -1.58 13.82
C ILE A 25 7.78 -2.04 13.81
N ILE A 26 7.20 -2.34 14.97
CA ILE A 26 5.78 -2.72 15.09
C ILE A 26 4.87 -1.61 14.54
N LYS A 27 5.15 -0.34 14.88
CA LYS A 27 4.40 0.79 14.35
C LYS A 27 4.46 0.86 12.82
N GLN A 28 5.65 0.68 12.23
CA GLN A 28 5.78 0.67 10.77
C GLN A 28 5.07 -0.51 10.12
N ILE A 29 5.17 -1.71 10.69
CA ILE A 29 4.47 -2.90 10.19
C ILE A 29 2.95 -2.67 10.23
N LYS A 30 2.43 -2.16 11.35
CA LYS A 30 1.00 -1.84 11.50
C LYS A 30 0.52 -0.84 10.44
N GLN A 31 1.28 0.23 10.20
CA GLN A 31 0.94 1.22 9.17
C GLN A 31 0.96 0.62 7.77
N ARG A 32 1.96 -0.22 7.45
CA ARG A 32 2.03 -0.92 6.15
C ARG A 32 0.86 -1.87 5.95
N LEU A 33 0.51 -2.65 6.98
CA LEU A 33 -0.64 -3.56 6.96
C LEU A 33 -1.96 -2.80 6.76
N GLN A 34 -2.16 -1.69 7.48
CA GLN A 34 -3.34 -0.85 7.29
C GLN A 34 -3.42 -0.28 5.87
N LYS A 35 -2.30 0.22 5.33
CA LYS A 35 -2.24 0.72 3.95
C LYS A 35 -2.61 -0.38 2.95
N SER A 36 -2.01 -1.56 3.07
CA SER A 36 -2.29 -2.70 2.19
C SER A 36 -3.75 -3.17 2.30
N MET A 37 -4.32 -3.20 3.51
CA MET A 37 -5.71 -3.57 3.71
C MET A 37 -6.67 -2.54 3.08
N ASN A 38 -6.37 -1.25 3.22
CA ASN A 38 -7.17 -0.19 2.59
C ASN A 38 -7.09 -0.25 1.07
N GLU A 39 -5.91 -0.53 0.52
CA GLU A 39 -5.71 -0.72 -0.91
C GLU A 39 -6.50 -1.93 -1.43
N ALA A 40 -6.44 -3.07 -0.73
CA ALA A 40 -7.23 -4.25 -1.08
C ALA A 40 -8.74 -4.01 -1.02
N LYS A 41 -9.21 -3.26 -0.02
CA LYS A 41 -10.62 -2.84 0.08
C LYS A 41 -11.02 -1.93 -1.08
N LEU A 42 -10.15 -0.99 -1.46
CA LEU A 42 -10.37 -0.14 -2.62
C LEU A 42 -10.47 -0.98 -3.88
N TRP A 43 -9.48 -1.85 -4.16
CA TRP A 43 -9.51 -2.74 -5.34
C TRP A 43 -10.78 -3.59 -5.39
N ARG A 44 -11.19 -4.18 -4.26
CA ARG A 44 -12.43 -4.95 -4.19
C ARG A 44 -13.66 -4.11 -4.51
N THR A 45 -13.69 -2.86 -4.03
CA THR A 45 -14.78 -1.92 -4.32
C THR A 45 -14.79 -1.58 -5.82
N LEU A 46 -13.65 -1.25 -6.39
CA LEU A 46 -13.53 -0.94 -7.83
C LEU A 46 -13.90 -2.13 -8.72
N LEU A 47 -13.64 -3.37 -8.29
CA LEU A 47 -14.08 -4.56 -9.01
C LEU A 47 -15.60 -4.78 -8.95
N GLN A 48 -16.29 -4.23 -7.94
CA GLN A 48 -17.74 -4.38 -7.78
C GLN A 48 -18.55 -3.32 -8.51
N TYR A 49 -17.96 -2.16 -8.78
CA TYR A 49 -18.64 -1.03 -9.42
C TYR A 49 -17.98 -0.70 -10.76
N GLU A 50 -18.79 -0.63 -11.82
CA GLU A 50 -18.35 -0.29 -13.18
C GLU A 50 -17.78 1.14 -13.26
N GLU A 51 -18.23 2.02 -12.36
CA GLU A 51 -17.76 3.40 -12.21
C GLU A 51 -17.68 3.81 -10.72
N LEU A 52 -16.59 4.46 -10.30
CA LEU A 52 -16.48 5.16 -9.03
C LEU A 52 -16.63 6.67 -9.25
N LYS A 53 -17.62 7.28 -8.59
CA LYS A 53 -17.82 8.74 -8.59
C LYS A 53 -17.50 9.33 -7.22
N ILE A 54 -16.65 10.35 -7.18
CA ILE A 54 -16.38 11.16 -5.99
C ILE A 54 -16.88 12.57 -6.29
N ASN A 55 -17.77 13.11 -5.44
CA ASN A 55 -18.37 14.44 -5.62
C ASN A 55 -19.02 14.66 -7.02
N GLY A 56 -19.62 13.60 -7.58
CA GLY A 56 -20.25 13.65 -8.90
C GLY A 56 -19.28 13.54 -10.08
N GLN A 57 -17.96 13.53 -9.84
CA GLN A 57 -16.94 13.32 -10.86
C GLN A 57 -16.55 11.84 -10.94
N VAL A 58 -16.52 11.27 -12.15
CA VAL A 58 -16.02 9.91 -12.39
C VAL A 58 -14.51 9.91 -12.21
N VAL A 59 -14.03 9.14 -11.24
CA VAL A 59 -12.59 9.00 -10.94
C VAL A 59 -12.05 7.62 -11.32
N PHE A 60 -12.92 6.64 -11.56
CA PHE A 60 -12.60 5.32 -12.08
C PHE A 60 -13.76 4.81 -12.92
N SER A 61 -13.46 4.17 -14.05
CA SER A 61 -14.39 3.32 -14.77
C SER A 61 -13.66 2.13 -15.39
N SER A 62 -14.38 1.08 -15.80
CA SER A 62 -13.77 -0.08 -16.47
C SER A 62 -12.93 0.28 -17.70
N ASN A 63 -13.26 1.38 -18.39
CA ASN A 63 -12.52 1.89 -19.55
C ASN A 63 -11.50 2.99 -19.21
N ASN A 64 -11.56 3.57 -18.01
CA ASN A 64 -10.63 4.61 -17.58
C ASN A 64 -10.08 4.28 -16.17
N PRO A 65 -8.84 3.74 -16.06
CA PRO A 65 -8.26 3.41 -14.77
C PRO A 65 -8.15 4.67 -13.90
N LEU A 66 -8.07 4.51 -12.58
CA LEU A 66 -8.12 5.59 -11.60
C LEU A 66 -7.28 6.82 -12.02
N GLU A 67 -7.94 7.91 -12.41
CA GLU A 67 -7.29 9.19 -12.72
C GLU A 67 -7.53 10.17 -11.58
N GLY A 68 -6.49 10.94 -11.18
CA GLY A 68 -6.62 12.01 -10.19
C GLY A 68 -6.25 11.66 -8.74
N LEU A 69 -5.80 10.44 -8.43
CA LEU A 69 -5.17 10.10 -7.15
C LEU A 69 -3.63 10.04 -7.31
N SER A 70 -3.00 11.17 -7.64
CA SER A 70 -1.54 11.26 -7.62
C SER A 70 -1.04 11.20 -6.17
N VAL A 71 -0.36 10.10 -5.82
CA VAL A 71 0.35 10.02 -4.54
C VAL A 71 1.61 10.87 -4.67
N SER A 72 1.57 12.10 -4.17
CA SER A 72 2.79 12.88 -3.99
C SER A 72 3.65 12.16 -2.95
N LEU A 73 4.67 11.40 -3.39
CA LEU A 73 5.77 11.03 -2.52
C LEU A 73 6.52 12.33 -2.22
N GLY A 74 6.19 12.95 -1.08
CA GLY A 74 6.98 14.04 -0.52
C GLY A 74 8.40 13.54 -0.27
N HIS A 75 9.37 14.25 -0.88
CA HIS A 75 10.80 14.06 -0.70
C HIS A 75 11.24 14.65 0.64
#